data_AF-A0ABC8RFB5-F1
#
_entry.id   AF-A0ABC8RFB5-F1
#
_cell.length_a   1.000
_cell.length_b   1.000
_cell.length_c   1.000
_cell.angle_alpha   90.00
_cell.angle_beta   90.00
_cell.angle_gamma   90.00
#
_symmetry.space_group_name_H-M   'P 1'
#
loop_
_entity.id
_entity.type
_entity.pdbx_description
1 polymer ?
#
loop_
_entity_poly.entity_id
_entity_poly.type
_entity_poly.pdbx_seq_one_letter_code
_entity_poly.pdbx_strand_id
1 'polypeptide(L)'
;MTRVGRDFGDTMQKDAVPPVSADVIFTSSRFPTYKIGANNQIVEVKEDPKVLSMKEVVARETAQLLEQQKRLSVRDLASKFERGLAAAAKLSDEARLREAASLEKHVLLKKLRDSLEALRGRVAGKNKDDVEEAIAMVEALAVQLTQREGELIQEKAEVKKLASFLKQASEDAKKLVDEERAFARAEIEDARAAVQRVEEALQEHERVSRASGKQDLEELMKEVQEARRIKMLHQPSKVMDMEHELRALRIQLAEKSKRSLLLQKELATSKRVIESISHLYEFDGPEALGSYLRIQPWSDGAPELSECSIQWYRLAPEGGKKELISGM
;
A
#
# COMPACT_ATOMS: atom_id res chain seq x y z
N MET A 1 -8.99 47.29 -7.87
CA MET A 1 -7.78 46.52 -7.51
C MET A 1 -7.69 45.32 -8.42
N THR A 2 -6.70 45.33 -9.29
CA THR A 2 -6.49 44.42 -10.42
C THR A 2 -5.82 43.14 -9.93
N ARG A 3 -6.38 41.95 -10.25
CA ARG A 3 -5.75 40.66 -9.97
C ARG A 3 -4.67 40.38 -11.03
N VAL A 4 -3.42 40.32 -10.59
CA VAL A 4 -2.26 39.87 -11.37
C VAL A 4 -2.19 38.34 -11.25
N GLY A 5 -2.27 37.65 -12.38
CA GLY A 5 -1.97 36.22 -12.48
C GLY A 5 -0.46 35.99 -12.34
N ARG A 6 -0.07 34.95 -11.60
CA ARG A 6 1.32 34.50 -11.52
C ARG A 6 1.36 33.06 -12.02
N ASP A 7 1.84 32.92 -13.25
CA ASP A 7 2.25 31.65 -13.83
C ASP A 7 3.49 31.14 -13.09
N PHE A 8 3.43 29.91 -12.59
CA PHE A 8 4.60 29.13 -12.22
C PHE A 8 4.64 27.90 -13.12
N GLY A 9 5.41 28.01 -14.20
CA GLY A 9 5.97 26.85 -14.87
C GLY A 9 7.07 26.29 -13.98
N ASP A 10 6.88 25.07 -13.49
CA ASP A 10 7.92 24.34 -12.77
C ASP A 10 8.58 23.35 -13.74
N THR A 11 9.79 23.71 -14.15
CA THR A 11 10.73 22.86 -14.87
C THR A 11 11.17 21.72 -13.97
N MET A 12 10.50 20.56 -14.07
CA MET A 12 11.02 19.33 -13.48
C MET A 12 12.29 18.91 -14.22
N GLN A 13 13.43 19.13 -13.55
CA GLN A 13 14.72 18.56 -13.93
C GLN A 13 14.60 17.04 -13.98
N LYS A 14 15.04 16.47 -15.11
CA LYS A 14 15.18 15.03 -15.32
C LYS A 14 16.41 14.53 -14.58
N ASP A 15 16.28 14.23 -13.29
CA ASP A 15 17.19 13.31 -12.63
C ASP A 15 16.70 11.89 -12.87
N ALA A 16 17.36 11.23 -13.82
CA ALA A 16 17.12 9.85 -14.17
C ALA A 16 17.55 8.94 -13.01
N VAL A 17 16.56 8.50 -12.22
CA VAL A 17 16.72 7.37 -11.31
C VAL A 17 17.03 6.12 -12.16
N PRO A 18 18.07 5.33 -11.86
CA PRO A 18 18.36 4.11 -12.60
C PRO A 18 17.20 3.12 -12.40
N PRO A 19 16.63 2.54 -13.48
CA PRO A 19 15.53 1.60 -13.35
C PRO A 19 16.02 0.32 -12.69
N VAL A 20 15.42 0.00 -11.53
CA VAL A 20 15.60 -1.24 -10.80
C VAL A 20 14.82 -2.35 -11.51
N SER A 21 15.53 -3.44 -11.83
CA SER A 21 15.07 -4.79 -12.21
C SER A 21 14.05 -4.91 -13.34
N ALA A 22 14.54 -5.29 -14.52
CA ALA A 22 13.80 -5.50 -15.77
C ALA A 22 12.96 -6.80 -15.83
N ASP A 23 12.63 -7.42 -14.69
CA ASP A 23 11.98 -8.74 -14.66
C ASP A 23 10.45 -8.68 -14.44
N VAL A 24 9.85 -7.50 -14.44
CA VAL A 24 8.39 -7.35 -14.37
C VAL A 24 7.87 -6.70 -15.64
N ILE A 25 7.46 -7.53 -16.59
CA ILE A 25 6.73 -7.07 -17.78
C ILE A 25 5.26 -6.89 -17.36
N PHE A 26 4.87 -5.66 -17.03
CA PHE A 26 3.45 -5.31 -16.96
C PHE A 26 2.88 -5.32 -18.39
N THR A 27 1.78 -6.06 -18.60
CA THR A 27 1.10 -6.16 -19.90
C THR A 27 0.48 -4.82 -20.36
N SER A 28 0.36 -3.85 -19.45
CA SER A 28 -0.10 -2.50 -19.72
C SER A 28 0.59 -1.52 -18.78
N SER A 29 1.10 -0.41 -19.33
CA SER A 29 1.62 0.74 -18.57
C SER A 29 0.52 1.69 -18.08
N ARG A 30 -0.75 1.29 -18.19
CA ARG A 30 -1.91 2.10 -17.81
C ARG A 30 -2.67 1.48 -16.64
N PHE A 31 -3.13 2.33 -15.73
CA PHE A 31 -4.02 1.95 -14.63
C PHE A 31 -5.36 1.42 -15.18
N PRO A 32 -5.95 0.38 -14.55
CA PRO A 32 -7.25 -0.16 -14.96
C PRO A 32 -8.32 0.93 -14.93
N THR A 33 -9.02 1.13 -16.04
CA THR A 33 -10.14 2.08 -16.11
C THR A 33 -11.40 1.44 -15.55
N TYR A 34 -11.71 1.68 -14.28
CA TYR A 34 -13.01 1.32 -13.70
C TYR A 34 -13.98 2.50 -13.77
N LYS A 35 -15.29 2.20 -13.87
CA LYS A 35 -16.36 3.19 -13.67
C LYS A 35 -17.13 2.84 -12.40
N ILE A 36 -17.33 3.82 -11.53
CA ILE A 36 -18.14 3.66 -10.31
C ILE A 36 -19.62 3.84 -10.70
N GLY A 37 -20.43 2.80 -10.49
CA GLY A 37 -21.88 2.85 -10.69
C GLY A 37 -22.63 3.49 -9.52
N ALA A 38 -23.95 3.66 -9.67
CA ALA A 38 -24.80 4.10 -8.57
C ALA A 38 -24.70 3.11 -7.39
N ASN A 39 -24.56 3.62 -6.16
CA ASN A 39 -24.25 2.90 -4.91
C ASN A 39 -22.78 2.48 -4.71
N ASN A 40 -21.81 3.22 -5.27
CA ASN A 40 -20.37 2.97 -5.06
C ASN A 40 -19.88 1.57 -5.46
N GLN A 41 -20.62 0.86 -6.31
CA GLN A 41 -20.19 -0.44 -6.83
C GLN A 41 -19.25 -0.22 -8.02
N ILE A 42 -18.07 -0.86 -7.97
CA ILE A 42 -17.11 -0.87 -9.07
C ILE A 42 -17.70 -1.73 -10.19
N VAL A 43 -18.04 -1.12 -11.32
CA VAL A 43 -18.47 -1.83 -12.52
C VAL A 43 -17.22 -2.10 -13.36
N GLU A 44 -16.76 -3.35 -13.36
CA GLU A 44 -15.71 -3.81 -14.27
C GLU A 44 -16.21 -3.64 -15.71
N VAL A 45 -15.60 -2.70 -16.43
CA VAL A 45 -15.77 -2.63 -17.88
C VAL A 45 -15.05 -3.85 -18.45
N LYS A 46 -15.81 -4.78 -19.06
CA LYS A 46 -15.25 -5.94 -19.76
C LYS A 46 -14.24 -5.45 -20.78
N GLU A 47 -12.95 -5.64 -20.48
CA GLU A 47 -11.89 -5.46 -21.45
C GLU A 47 -11.97 -6.54 -22.54
N ASP A 48 -11.61 -6.15 -23.75
CA ASP A 48 -11.55 -6.99 -24.95
C ASP A 48 -10.77 -8.30 -24.72
N PRO A 49 -11.13 -9.39 -25.43
CA PRO A 49 -10.58 -10.73 -25.20
C PRO A 49 -9.17 -10.85 -25.79
N LYS A 50 -8.17 -10.28 -25.10
CA LYS A 50 -6.74 -10.50 -25.43
C LYS A 50 -5.83 -10.57 -24.21
N VAL A 51 -6.38 -10.66 -23.00
CA VAL A 51 -5.61 -11.00 -21.81
C VAL A 51 -5.61 -12.53 -21.70
N LEU A 52 -4.48 -13.14 -22.04
CA LEU A 52 -4.26 -14.58 -21.90
C LEU A 52 -4.57 -14.98 -20.45
N SER A 53 -5.33 -16.05 -20.26
CA SER A 53 -5.69 -16.47 -18.90
C SER A 53 -4.45 -16.92 -18.13
N MET A 54 -4.43 -16.73 -16.80
CA MET A 54 -3.31 -17.15 -15.94
C MET A 54 -2.90 -18.61 -16.19
N LYS A 55 -3.87 -19.48 -16.49
CA LYS A 55 -3.62 -20.90 -16.83
C LYS A 55 -2.86 -21.06 -18.14
N GLU A 56 -3.12 -20.23 -19.15
CA GLU A 56 -2.37 -20.25 -20.41
C GLU A 56 -0.96 -19.68 -20.26
N VAL A 57 -0.77 -18.67 -19.42
CA VAL A 57 0.57 -18.13 -19.10
C VAL A 57 1.40 -19.21 -18.41
N VAL A 58 0.87 -19.84 -17.36
CA VAL A 58 1.53 -20.95 -16.66
C VAL A 58 1.82 -22.12 -17.59
N ALA A 59 0.87 -22.49 -18.47
CA ALA A 59 1.08 -23.58 -19.43
C ALA A 59 2.19 -23.25 -20.45
N ARG A 60 2.25 -22.00 -20.94
CA ARG A 60 3.30 -21.54 -21.85
C ARG A 60 4.67 -21.50 -21.18
N GLU A 61 4.77 -20.99 -19.95
CA GLU A 61 6.02 -21.00 -19.19
C GLU A 61 6.47 -22.42 -18.88
N THR A 62 5.56 -23.31 -18.47
CA THR A 62 5.88 -24.72 -18.22
C THR A 62 6.40 -25.42 -19.48
N ALA A 63 5.79 -25.14 -20.63
CA ALA A 63 6.26 -25.67 -21.92
C ALA A 63 7.63 -25.10 -22.31
N GLN A 64 7.88 -23.81 -22.09
CA GLN A 64 9.19 -23.19 -22.32
C GLN A 64 10.27 -23.77 -21.41
N LEU A 65 10.00 -24.01 -20.13
CA LEU A 65 10.94 -24.64 -19.20
C LEU A 65 11.25 -26.09 -19.61
N LEU A 66 10.26 -26.85 -20.06
CA LEU A 66 10.43 -28.19 -20.61
C LEU A 66 11.23 -28.20 -21.92
N GLU A 67 11.03 -27.20 -22.79
CA GLU A 67 11.82 -27.04 -24.02
C GLU A 67 13.26 -26.64 -23.71
N GLN A 68 13.48 -25.75 -22.75
CA GLN A 68 14.82 -25.40 -22.24
C GLN A 68 15.54 -26.62 -21.65
N GLN A 69 14.85 -27.48 -20.91
CA GLN A 69 15.40 -28.74 -20.40
C GLN A 69 15.85 -29.70 -21.52
N LYS A 70 15.20 -29.64 -22.70
CA LYS A 70 15.52 -30.47 -23.87
C LYS A 70 16.62 -29.91 -24.77
N ARG A 71 16.96 -28.62 -24.67
CA ARG A 71 18.10 -28.02 -25.38
C ARG A 71 19.41 -28.50 -24.73
N LEU A 72 19.81 -29.71 -25.11
CA LEU A 72 21.01 -30.44 -24.65
C LEU A 72 21.00 -30.69 -23.14
N SER A 73 20.19 -31.67 -22.72
CA SER A 73 20.31 -32.22 -21.37
C SER A 73 21.76 -32.62 -21.11
N VAL A 74 22.29 -32.29 -19.93
CA VAL A 74 23.62 -32.74 -19.47
C VAL A 74 23.80 -34.26 -19.68
N ARG A 75 22.70 -35.01 -19.58
CA ARG A 75 22.66 -36.45 -19.87
C ARG A 75 22.97 -36.79 -21.33
N ASP A 76 22.42 -36.04 -22.28
CA ASP A 76 22.69 -36.25 -23.70
C ASP A 76 24.13 -35.90 -24.05
N LEU A 77 24.68 -34.86 -23.41
CA LEU A 77 26.08 -34.46 -23.57
C LEU A 77 27.03 -35.52 -23.00
N ALA A 78 26.71 -36.06 -21.82
CA ALA A 78 27.46 -37.16 -21.20
C ALA A 78 27.46 -38.41 -22.08
N SER A 79 26.30 -38.83 -22.61
CA SER A 79 26.21 -40.00 -23.48
C SER A 79 26.97 -39.82 -24.81
N LYS A 80 27.06 -38.59 -25.33
CA LYS A 80 27.87 -38.27 -26.51
C LYS A 80 29.35 -38.33 -26.18
N PHE A 81 29.75 -37.83 -25.00
CA PHE A 81 31.12 -37.89 -24.52
C PHE A 81 31.59 -39.33 -24.30
N GLU A 82 30.79 -40.18 -23.63
CA GLU A 82 31.11 -41.59 -23.42
C GLU A 82 31.26 -42.35 -24.74
N ARG A 83 30.39 -42.12 -25.72
CA ARG A 83 30.52 -42.70 -27.07
C ARG A 83 31.79 -42.21 -27.78
N GLY A 84 32.12 -40.92 -27.64
CA GLY A 84 33.35 -40.35 -28.16
C GLY A 84 34.60 -40.98 -27.54
N LEU A 85 34.59 -41.19 -26.21
CA LEU A 85 35.67 -41.84 -25.48
C LEU A 85 35.86 -43.30 -25.91
N ALA A 86 34.77 -44.05 -26.06
CA ALA A 86 34.81 -45.43 -26.55
C ALA A 86 35.30 -45.53 -28.00
N ALA A 87 34.93 -44.58 -28.86
CA ALA A 87 35.46 -44.50 -30.22
C ALA A 87 36.96 -44.17 -30.24
N ALA A 88 37.41 -43.24 -29.40
CA ALA A 88 38.82 -42.89 -29.26
C ALA A 88 39.68 -44.06 -28.75
N ALA A 89 39.17 -44.87 -27.81
CA ALA A 89 39.85 -46.08 -27.35
C ALA A 89 40.08 -47.08 -28.49
N LYS A 90 39.07 -47.32 -29.33
CA LYS A 90 39.20 -48.21 -30.51
C LYS A 90 40.25 -47.71 -31.50
N LEU A 91 40.28 -46.40 -31.76
CA LEU A 91 41.30 -45.80 -32.63
C LEU A 91 42.71 -45.91 -32.03
N SER A 92 42.84 -45.84 -30.71
CA SER A 92 44.12 -46.03 -30.02
C SER A 92 44.66 -47.45 -30.16
N ASP A 93 43.79 -48.46 -30.04
CA ASP A 93 44.17 -49.86 -30.23
C ASP A 93 44.53 -50.14 -31.70
N GLU A 94 43.78 -49.57 -32.65
CA GLU A 94 44.11 -49.67 -34.08
C GLU A 94 45.44 -48.99 -34.42
N ALA A 95 45.77 -47.87 -33.78
CA ALA A 95 47.06 -47.20 -33.93
C ALA A 95 48.23 -48.07 -33.40
N ARG A 96 48.04 -48.78 -32.28
CA ARG A 96 49.06 -49.73 -31.75
C ARG A 96 49.30 -50.90 -32.70
N LEU A 97 48.24 -51.43 -33.32
CA LEU A 97 48.35 -52.49 -34.32
C LEU A 97 49.11 -52.02 -35.57
N ARG A 98 48.88 -50.78 -36.02
CA ARG A 98 49.63 -50.19 -37.14
C ARG A 98 51.11 -49.97 -36.81
N GLU A 99 51.44 -49.56 -35.59
CA GLU A 99 52.81 -49.38 -35.12
C GLU A 99 53.58 -50.71 -35.14
N ALA A 100 52.96 -51.80 -34.66
CA ALA A 100 53.52 -53.15 -34.75
C ALA A 100 53.73 -53.62 -36.20
N ALA A 101 52.75 -53.37 -37.08
CA ALA A 101 52.85 -53.70 -38.50
C ALA A 101 53.93 -52.88 -39.23
N SER A 102 54.24 -51.66 -38.78
CA SER A 102 55.30 -50.83 -39.38
C SER A 102 56.70 -51.39 -39.08
N LEU A 103 56.93 -51.88 -37.87
CA LEU A 103 58.17 -52.56 -37.50
C LEU A 103 58.43 -53.81 -38.35
N GLU A 104 57.38 -54.55 -38.68
CA GLU A 104 57.48 -55.72 -39.58
C GLU A 104 57.84 -55.34 -41.02
N LYS A 105 57.39 -54.17 -41.52
CA LYS A 105 57.76 -53.66 -42.84
C LYS A 105 59.26 -53.38 -42.97
N HIS A 106 59.89 -52.83 -41.92
CA HIS A 106 61.35 -52.61 -41.90
C HIS A 106 62.13 -53.92 -41.98
N VAL A 107 61.67 -54.95 -41.25
CA VAL A 107 62.26 -56.29 -41.31
C VAL A 107 62.14 -56.89 -42.71
N LEU A 108 60.99 -56.72 -43.37
CA LEU A 108 60.75 -57.23 -44.71
C LEU A 108 61.59 -56.50 -45.77
N LEU A 109 61.65 -55.16 -45.72
CA LEU A 109 62.49 -54.34 -46.62
C LEU A 109 63.97 -54.70 -46.48
N LYS A 110 64.45 -54.92 -45.24
CA LYS A 110 65.82 -55.38 -45.00
C LYS A 110 66.10 -56.74 -45.64
N LYS A 111 65.22 -57.72 -45.41
CA LYS A 111 65.36 -59.07 -46.01
C LYS A 111 65.33 -59.03 -47.54
N LEU A 112 64.48 -58.17 -48.12
CA LEU A 112 64.39 -57.96 -49.56
C LEU A 112 65.70 -57.38 -50.10
N ARG A 113 66.23 -56.33 -49.47
CA ARG A 113 67.53 -55.74 -49.84
C ARG A 113 68.66 -56.78 -49.78
N ASP A 114 68.77 -57.51 -48.68
CA ASP A 114 69.82 -58.51 -48.49
C ASP A 114 69.72 -59.65 -49.53
N SER A 115 68.49 -60.02 -49.94
CA SER A 115 68.25 -61.01 -51.01
C SER A 115 68.63 -60.48 -52.40
N LEU A 116 68.32 -59.21 -52.68
CA LEU A 116 68.70 -58.55 -53.93
C LEU A 116 70.22 -58.38 -54.02
N GLU A 117 70.90 -58.06 -52.93
CA GLU A 117 72.38 -57.98 -52.89
C GLU A 117 73.03 -59.35 -53.16
N ALA A 118 72.48 -60.43 -52.59
CA ALA A 118 72.91 -61.80 -52.88
C ALA A 118 72.62 -62.23 -54.32
N LEU A 119 71.57 -61.69 -54.96
CA LEU A 119 71.27 -61.92 -56.37
C LEU A 119 72.22 -61.14 -57.29
N ARG A 120 72.51 -59.88 -56.94
CA ARG A 120 73.43 -58.98 -57.67
C ARG A 120 74.80 -59.61 -57.89
N GLY A 121 75.34 -60.31 -56.88
CA GLY A 121 76.62 -61.04 -56.99
C GLY A 121 76.60 -62.27 -57.91
N ARG A 122 75.40 -62.71 -58.36
CA ARG A 122 75.20 -63.91 -59.21
C ARG A 122 74.72 -63.59 -60.62
N VAL A 123 74.36 -62.34 -60.93
CA VAL A 123 73.84 -61.92 -62.25
C VAL A 123 74.84 -61.00 -62.97
N ALA A 124 74.77 -60.92 -64.30
CA ALA A 124 75.66 -60.11 -65.14
C ALA A 124 74.90 -59.43 -66.30
N GLY A 125 75.51 -58.38 -66.87
CA GLY A 125 74.92 -57.60 -67.96
C GLY A 125 73.63 -56.89 -67.54
N LYS A 126 72.65 -56.81 -68.43
CA LYS A 126 71.39 -56.09 -68.20
C LYS A 126 70.63 -56.53 -66.94
N ASN A 127 70.65 -57.82 -66.62
CA ASN A 127 70.00 -58.35 -65.41
C ASN A 127 70.66 -57.83 -64.12
N LYS A 128 71.96 -57.48 -64.16
CA LYS A 128 72.65 -56.85 -63.04
C LYS A 128 72.20 -55.41 -62.87
N ASP A 129 72.06 -54.67 -63.96
CA ASP A 129 71.57 -53.29 -63.95
C ASP A 129 70.14 -53.22 -63.38
N ASP A 130 69.25 -54.14 -63.79
CA ASP A 130 67.88 -54.23 -63.26
C ASP A 130 67.85 -54.54 -61.75
N VAL A 131 68.76 -55.39 -61.26
CA VAL A 131 68.90 -55.69 -59.82
C VAL A 131 69.46 -54.49 -59.04
N GLU A 132 70.40 -53.75 -59.63
CA GLU A 132 70.94 -52.52 -59.03
C GLU A 132 69.85 -51.43 -58.92
N GLU A 133 69.01 -51.27 -59.94
CA GLU A 133 67.85 -50.37 -59.90
C GLU A 133 66.83 -50.82 -58.83
N ALA A 134 66.56 -52.12 -58.72
CA ALA A 134 65.68 -52.65 -57.67
C ALA A 134 66.22 -52.40 -56.26
N ILE A 135 67.53 -52.54 -56.04
CA ILE A 135 68.18 -52.21 -54.75
C ILE A 135 67.99 -50.72 -54.44
N ALA A 136 68.26 -49.83 -55.42
CA ALA A 136 68.10 -48.39 -55.25
C ALA A 136 66.64 -48.00 -54.89
N MET A 137 65.65 -48.65 -55.52
CA MET A 137 64.25 -48.44 -55.16
C MET A 137 63.91 -48.91 -53.74
N VAL A 138 64.44 -50.06 -53.31
CA VAL A 138 64.23 -50.57 -51.95
C VAL A 138 64.88 -49.66 -50.90
N GLU A 139 66.07 -49.12 -51.18
CA GLU A 139 66.74 -48.14 -50.32
C GLU A 139 65.94 -46.83 -50.22
N ALA A 140 65.45 -46.32 -51.35
CA ALA A 140 64.60 -45.13 -51.36
C ALA A 140 63.32 -45.33 -50.54
N LEU A 141 62.68 -46.51 -50.64
CA LEU A 141 61.51 -46.85 -49.84
C LEU A 141 61.82 -46.95 -48.34
N ALA A 142 62.98 -47.51 -47.96
CA ALA A 142 63.40 -47.59 -46.57
C ALA A 142 63.65 -46.20 -45.95
N VAL A 143 64.26 -45.27 -46.71
CA VAL A 143 64.44 -43.88 -46.27
C VAL A 143 63.08 -43.19 -46.08
N GLN A 144 62.17 -43.31 -47.05
CA GLN A 144 60.83 -42.70 -46.94
C GLN A 144 60.01 -43.26 -45.77
N LEU A 145 60.12 -44.57 -45.49
CA LEU A 145 59.42 -45.19 -44.38
C LEU A 145 59.92 -44.66 -43.03
N THR A 146 61.25 -44.53 -42.89
CA THR A 146 61.88 -43.98 -41.68
C THR A 146 61.51 -42.51 -41.47
N GLN A 147 61.47 -41.71 -42.53
CA GLN A 147 61.07 -40.31 -42.45
C GLN A 147 59.62 -40.15 -41.99
N ARG A 148 58.68 -40.89 -42.61
CA ARG A 148 57.26 -40.87 -42.22
C ARG A 148 57.04 -41.33 -40.78
N GLU A 149 57.80 -42.31 -40.31
CA GLU A 149 57.74 -42.74 -38.91
C GLU A 149 58.25 -41.65 -37.95
N GLY A 150 59.30 -40.91 -38.32
CA GLY A 150 59.76 -39.74 -37.57
C GLY A 150 58.68 -38.67 -37.42
N GLU A 151 58.01 -38.32 -38.52
CA GLU A 151 56.87 -37.39 -38.53
C GLU A 151 55.73 -37.91 -37.65
N LEU A 152 55.37 -39.19 -37.75
CA LEU A 152 54.33 -39.82 -36.95
C LEU A 152 54.65 -39.80 -35.44
N ILE A 153 55.91 -40.03 -35.06
CA ILE A 153 56.36 -39.95 -33.66
C ILE A 153 56.23 -38.52 -33.13
N GLN A 154 56.59 -37.52 -33.93
CA GLN A 154 56.44 -36.12 -33.56
C GLN A 154 54.96 -35.75 -33.40
N GLU A 155 54.10 -36.09 -34.37
CA GLU A 155 52.66 -35.84 -34.28
C GLU A 155 52.05 -36.54 -33.04
N LYS A 156 52.45 -37.78 -32.75
CA LYS A 156 52.01 -38.52 -31.54
C LYS A 156 52.41 -37.79 -30.26
N ALA A 157 53.58 -37.16 -30.21
CA ALA A 157 54.01 -36.36 -29.07
C ALA A 157 53.19 -35.07 -28.91
N GLU A 158 52.89 -34.37 -30.00
CA GLU A 158 52.05 -33.17 -30.01
C GLU A 158 50.60 -33.51 -29.61
N VAL A 159 50.04 -34.59 -30.15
CA VAL A 159 48.70 -35.09 -29.77
C VAL A 159 48.66 -35.46 -28.28
N LYS A 160 49.71 -36.09 -27.74
CA LYS A 160 49.80 -36.38 -26.31
C LYS A 160 49.81 -35.12 -25.45
N LYS A 161 50.53 -34.07 -25.89
CA LYS A 161 50.54 -32.77 -25.23
C LYS A 161 49.14 -32.14 -25.28
N LEU A 162 48.48 -32.12 -26.43
CA LEU A 162 47.12 -31.60 -26.56
C LEU A 162 46.12 -32.36 -25.68
N ALA A 163 46.23 -33.69 -25.60
CA ALA A 163 45.40 -34.51 -24.72
C ALA A 163 45.59 -34.15 -23.24
N SER A 164 46.82 -33.87 -22.80
CA SER A 164 47.05 -33.39 -21.43
C SER A 164 46.42 -32.02 -21.15
N PHE A 165 46.48 -31.08 -22.11
CA PHE A 165 45.81 -29.79 -21.96
C PHE A 165 44.29 -29.93 -21.93
N LEU A 166 43.71 -30.77 -22.80
CA LEU A 166 42.27 -31.04 -22.79
C LEU A 166 41.82 -31.68 -21.48
N LYS A 167 42.61 -32.62 -20.95
CA LYS A 167 42.33 -33.23 -19.64
C LYS A 167 42.32 -32.18 -18.54
N GLN A 168 43.36 -31.35 -18.45
CA GLN A 168 43.44 -30.27 -17.47
C GLN A 168 42.27 -29.31 -17.59
N ALA A 169 41.98 -28.81 -18.80
CA ALA A 169 40.88 -27.89 -19.04
C ALA A 169 39.52 -28.51 -18.67
N SER A 170 39.33 -29.82 -18.89
CA SER A 170 38.10 -30.51 -18.51
C SER A 170 37.95 -30.68 -16.99
N GLU A 171 39.05 -30.92 -16.28
CA GLU A 171 39.07 -31.01 -14.81
C GLU A 171 38.82 -29.63 -14.19
N ASP A 172 39.45 -28.58 -14.71
CA ASP A 172 39.25 -27.19 -14.27
C ASP A 172 37.81 -26.72 -14.52
N ALA A 173 37.25 -27.01 -15.70
CA ALA A 173 35.85 -26.69 -16.01
C ALA A 173 34.88 -27.43 -15.08
N LYS A 174 35.16 -28.70 -14.76
CA LYS A 174 34.35 -29.47 -13.81
C LYS A 174 34.40 -28.86 -12.42
N LYS A 175 35.60 -28.50 -11.94
CA LYS A 175 35.79 -27.88 -10.64
C LYS A 175 35.01 -26.56 -10.52
N LEU A 176 35.12 -25.69 -11.53
CA LEU A 176 34.40 -24.42 -11.56
C LEU A 176 32.88 -24.64 -11.49
N VAL A 177 32.35 -25.58 -12.28
CA VAL A 177 30.92 -25.90 -12.26
C VAL A 177 30.47 -26.42 -10.89
N ASP A 178 31.27 -27.26 -10.24
CA ASP A 178 30.94 -27.80 -8.92
C ASP A 178 31.01 -26.73 -7.82
N GLU A 179 31.95 -25.77 -7.90
CA GLU A 179 32.06 -24.60 -7.02
C GLU A 179 30.85 -23.66 -7.16
N GLU A 180 30.50 -23.28 -8.39
CA GLU A 180 29.33 -22.43 -8.66
C GLU A 180 28.02 -23.09 -8.20
N ARG A 181 27.90 -24.42 -8.39
CA ARG A 181 26.76 -25.18 -7.87
C ARG A 181 26.70 -25.18 -6.35
N ALA A 182 27.85 -25.25 -5.67
CA ALA A 182 27.90 -25.19 -4.21
C ALA A 182 27.51 -23.79 -3.71
N PHE A 183 28.00 -22.74 -4.35
CA PHE A 183 27.64 -21.36 -4.04
C PHE A 183 26.14 -21.12 -4.22
N ALA A 184 25.57 -21.50 -5.37
CA ALA A 184 24.14 -21.36 -5.63
C ALA A 184 23.28 -22.13 -4.61
N ARG A 185 23.72 -23.31 -4.16
CA ARG A 185 23.02 -24.07 -3.10
C ARG A 185 23.04 -23.33 -1.77
N ALA A 186 24.20 -22.81 -1.37
CA ALA A 186 24.33 -22.05 -0.13
C ALA A 186 23.44 -20.79 -0.15
N GLU A 187 23.44 -20.05 -1.26
CA GLU A 187 22.58 -18.86 -1.42
C GLU A 187 21.08 -19.19 -1.38
N ILE A 188 20.67 -20.31 -1.99
CA ILE A 188 19.29 -20.80 -1.90
C ILE A 188 18.92 -21.18 -0.46
N GLU A 189 19.82 -21.85 0.27
CA GLU A 189 19.61 -22.22 1.67
C GLU A 189 19.51 -20.99 2.58
N ASP A 190 20.38 -20.00 2.39
CA ASP A 190 20.34 -18.73 3.11
C ASP A 190 19.04 -17.96 2.84
N ALA A 191 18.60 -17.90 1.57
CA ALA A 191 17.33 -17.29 1.19
C ALA A 191 16.15 -18.03 1.83
N ARG A 192 16.15 -19.37 1.84
CA ARG A 192 15.12 -20.17 2.51
C ARG A 192 15.10 -19.91 4.02
N ALA A 193 16.26 -19.83 4.67
CA ALA A 193 16.35 -19.52 6.08
C ALA A 193 15.82 -18.11 6.39
N ALA A 194 16.06 -17.13 5.51
CA ALA A 194 15.50 -15.78 5.64
C ALA A 194 13.97 -15.79 5.50
N VAL A 195 13.42 -16.51 4.51
CA VAL A 195 11.97 -16.67 4.34
C VAL A 195 11.35 -17.32 5.57
N GLN A 196 11.95 -18.39 6.10
CA GLN A 196 11.45 -19.05 7.30
C GLN A 196 11.39 -18.10 8.51
N ARG A 197 12.42 -17.28 8.73
CA ARG A 197 12.41 -16.26 9.80
C ARG A 197 11.29 -15.24 9.63
N VAL A 198 11.02 -14.81 8.40
CA VAL A 198 9.93 -13.87 8.11
C VAL A 198 8.57 -14.53 8.34
N GLU A 199 8.40 -15.78 7.93
CA GLU A 199 7.18 -16.56 8.19
C GLU A 199 6.92 -16.73 9.68
N GLU A 200 7.94 -17.06 10.47
CA GLU A 200 7.84 -17.17 11.93
C GLU A 200 7.46 -15.82 12.57
N ALA A 201 8.13 -14.73 12.17
CA ALA A 201 7.81 -13.39 12.66
C ALA A 201 6.38 -12.94 12.30
N LEU A 202 5.90 -13.27 11.11
CA LEU A 202 4.52 -13.00 10.69
C LEU A 202 3.52 -13.80 11.54
N GLN A 203 3.78 -15.08 11.77
CA GLN A 203 2.92 -15.91 12.61
C GLN A 203 2.86 -15.41 14.07
N GLU A 204 3.99 -14.98 14.62
CA GLU A 204 4.04 -14.34 15.94
C GLU A 204 3.26 -13.03 15.97
N HIS A 205 3.44 -12.17 14.97
CA HIS A 205 2.71 -10.92 14.86
C HIS A 205 1.19 -11.14 14.73
N GLU A 206 0.75 -12.12 13.96
CA GLU A 206 -0.66 -12.50 13.86
C GLU A 206 -1.21 -12.99 15.21
N ARG A 207 -0.45 -13.79 15.96
CA ARG A 207 -0.84 -14.26 17.30
C ARG A 207 -0.99 -13.11 18.29
N VAL A 208 -0.01 -12.20 18.32
CA VAL A 208 -0.04 -11.01 19.19
C VAL A 208 -1.20 -10.10 18.82
N SER A 209 -1.40 -9.82 17.53
CA SER A 209 -2.51 -8.99 17.05
C SER A 209 -3.88 -9.58 17.40
N ARG A 210 -4.05 -10.90 17.28
CA ARG A 210 -5.29 -11.59 17.70
C ARG A 210 -5.52 -11.53 19.21
N ALA A 211 -4.46 -11.58 20.02
CA ALA A 211 -4.55 -11.43 21.47
C ALA A 211 -4.91 -9.98 21.86
N SER A 212 -4.21 -8.99 21.30
CA SER A 212 -4.47 -7.56 21.53
C SER A 212 -5.90 -7.19 21.16
N GLY A 213 -6.35 -7.55 19.94
CA GLY A 213 -7.71 -7.20 19.51
C GLY A 213 -8.82 -7.82 20.36
N LYS A 214 -8.58 -8.98 20.99
CA LYS A 214 -9.51 -9.56 21.98
C LYS A 214 -9.51 -8.75 23.27
N GLN A 215 -8.34 -8.38 23.77
CA GLN A 215 -8.23 -7.57 24.98
C GLN A 215 -8.87 -6.19 24.79
N ASP A 216 -8.62 -5.53 23.66
CA ASP A 216 -9.18 -4.21 23.34
C ASP A 216 -10.72 -4.26 23.27
N LEU A 217 -11.29 -5.32 22.70
CA LEU A 217 -12.74 -5.51 22.65
C LEU A 217 -13.33 -5.73 24.06
N GLU A 218 -12.66 -6.53 24.88
CA GLU A 218 -13.07 -6.81 26.27
C GLU A 218 -13.03 -5.54 27.13
N GLU A 219 -11.98 -4.73 26.99
CA GLU A 219 -11.84 -3.42 27.66
C GLU A 219 -12.94 -2.46 27.21
N LEU A 220 -13.17 -2.34 25.90
CA LEU A 220 -14.26 -1.52 25.36
C LEU A 220 -15.64 -1.97 25.87
N MET A 221 -15.88 -3.28 25.99
CA MET A 221 -17.12 -3.81 26.56
C MET A 221 -17.29 -3.39 28.03
N LYS A 222 -16.23 -3.42 28.83
CA LYS A 222 -16.25 -2.95 30.22
C LYS A 222 -16.52 -1.45 30.31
N GLU A 223 -15.86 -0.65 29.49
CA GLU A 223 -16.08 0.80 29.44
C GLU A 223 -17.51 1.16 29.04
N VAL A 224 -18.06 0.47 28.03
CA VAL A 224 -19.45 0.67 27.59
C VAL A 224 -20.43 0.29 28.70
N GLN A 225 -20.17 -0.80 29.43
CA GLN A 225 -21.00 -1.20 30.57
C GLN A 225 -20.93 -0.17 31.70
N GLU A 226 -19.75 0.34 32.03
CA GLU A 226 -19.59 1.35 33.08
C GLU A 226 -20.23 2.67 32.68
N ALA A 227 -20.06 3.13 31.44
CA ALA A 227 -20.73 4.32 30.92
C ALA A 227 -22.26 4.19 30.99
N ARG A 228 -22.81 3.01 30.69
CA ARG A 228 -24.25 2.73 30.87
C ARG A 228 -24.65 2.80 32.34
N ARG A 229 -23.85 2.22 33.25
CA ARG A 229 -24.10 2.26 34.70
C ARG A 229 -24.12 3.69 35.24
N ILE A 230 -23.10 4.49 34.90
CA ILE A 230 -22.99 5.90 35.26
C ILE A 230 -24.23 6.65 34.76
N LYS A 231 -24.60 6.47 33.49
CA LYS A 231 -25.80 7.11 32.91
C LYS A 231 -27.07 6.77 33.70
N MET A 232 -27.27 5.49 34.02
CA MET A 232 -28.43 5.02 34.77
C MET A 232 -28.49 5.57 36.20
N LEU A 233 -27.33 5.80 36.83
CA LEU A 233 -27.27 6.34 38.19
C LEU A 233 -27.60 7.85 38.24
N HIS A 234 -27.13 8.62 37.24
CA HIS A 234 -27.26 10.07 37.24
C HIS A 234 -28.57 10.57 36.63
N GLN A 235 -29.21 9.78 35.76
CA GLN A 235 -30.44 10.20 35.09
C GLN A 235 -31.64 10.38 36.05
N PRO A 236 -31.91 9.49 37.03
CA PRO A 236 -32.93 9.70 38.04
C PRO A 236 -32.64 10.90 38.96
N SER A 237 -31.37 11.10 39.32
CA SER A 237 -30.96 12.24 40.16
C SER A 237 -31.28 13.57 39.48
N LYS A 238 -30.96 13.71 38.19
CA LYS A 238 -31.23 14.94 37.43
C LYS A 238 -32.73 15.22 37.31
N VAL A 239 -33.55 14.19 37.15
CA VAL A 239 -35.02 14.34 37.12
C VAL A 239 -35.54 14.79 38.48
N MET A 240 -35.07 14.17 39.57
CA MET A 240 -35.43 14.56 40.94
C MET A 240 -35.08 16.02 41.23
N ASP A 241 -33.88 16.48 40.87
CA ASP A 241 -33.45 17.87 41.08
C ASP A 241 -34.37 18.86 40.34
N MET A 242 -34.70 18.58 39.08
CA MET A 242 -35.65 19.38 38.30
C MET A 242 -37.06 19.38 38.91
N GLU A 243 -37.51 18.26 39.47
CA GLU A 243 -38.82 18.18 40.16
C GLU A 243 -38.84 19.00 41.46
N HIS A 244 -37.72 19.05 42.19
CA HIS A 244 -37.59 19.90 43.38
C HIS A 244 -37.62 21.38 43.00
N GLU A 245 -36.89 21.79 41.96
CA GLU A 245 -36.90 23.16 41.44
C GLU A 245 -38.30 23.58 40.98
N LEU A 246 -38.99 22.73 40.21
CA LEU A 246 -40.36 22.99 39.76
C LEU A 246 -41.34 23.17 40.93
N ARG A 247 -41.20 22.35 41.98
CA ARG A 247 -42.01 22.48 43.20
C ARG A 247 -41.76 23.82 43.89
N ALA A 248 -40.50 24.23 44.02
CA ALA A 248 -40.15 25.53 44.60
C ALA A 248 -40.73 26.70 43.79
N LEU A 249 -40.63 26.66 42.46
CA LEU A 249 -41.19 27.68 41.57
C LEU A 249 -42.72 27.77 41.67
N ARG A 250 -43.42 26.63 41.77
CA ARG A 250 -44.88 26.60 41.96
C ARG A 250 -45.30 27.23 43.28
N ILE A 251 -44.56 26.97 44.37
CA ILE A 251 -44.81 27.58 45.69
C ILE A 251 -44.62 29.10 45.60
N GLN A 252 -43.52 29.55 44.99
CA GLN A 252 -43.26 30.98 44.81
C GLN A 252 -44.33 31.66 43.96
N LEU A 253 -44.77 31.02 42.87
CA LEU A 253 -45.84 31.52 42.01
C LEU A 253 -47.14 31.66 42.79
N ALA A 254 -47.54 30.63 43.55
CA ALA A 254 -48.76 30.66 44.37
C ALA A 254 -48.73 31.80 45.40
N GLU A 255 -47.60 32.00 46.07
CA GLU A 255 -47.41 33.08 47.04
C GLU A 255 -47.46 34.47 46.36
N LYS A 256 -46.80 34.63 45.22
CA LYS A 256 -46.84 35.87 44.43
C LYS A 256 -48.25 36.16 43.91
N SER A 257 -48.97 35.15 43.44
CA SER A 257 -50.38 35.28 43.02
C SER A 257 -51.28 35.69 44.18
N LYS A 258 -51.10 35.10 45.37
CA LYS A 258 -51.85 35.51 46.58
C LYS A 258 -51.60 36.98 46.94
N ARG A 259 -50.35 37.43 46.92
CA ARG A 259 -49.99 38.84 47.15
C ARG A 259 -50.58 39.76 46.08
N SER A 260 -50.54 39.36 44.81
CA SER A 260 -51.13 40.11 43.71
C SER A 260 -52.64 40.28 43.89
N LEU A 261 -53.36 39.22 44.29
CA LEU A 261 -54.79 39.29 44.58
C LEU A 261 -55.10 40.21 45.78
N LEU A 262 -54.28 40.18 46.82
CA LEU A 262 -54.43 41.08 47.97
C LEU A 262 -54.24 42.55 47.56
N LEU A 263 -53.19 42.84 46.80
CA LEU A 263 -52.94 44.18 46.27
C LEU A 263 -54.07 44.65 45.35
N GLN A 264 -54.62 43.77 44.50
CA GLN A 264 -55.78 44.11 43.68
C GLN A 264 -57.00 44.48 44.52
N LYS A 265 -57.26 43.75 45.62
CA LYS A 265 -58.37 44.07 46.54
C LYS A 265 -58.14 45.39 47.29
N GLU A 266 -56.92 45.65 47.72
CA GLU A 266 -56.53 46.90 48.38
C GLU A 266 -56.70 48.10 47.44
N LEU A 267 -56.21 47.98 46.19
CA LEU A 267 -56.39 48.99 45.14
C LEU A 267 -57.87 49.24 44.84
N ALA A 268 -58.70 48.19 44.76
CA ALA A 268 -60.14 48.33 44.56
C ALA A 268 -60.84 49.03 45.74
N THR A 269 -60.33 48.85 46.96
CA THR A 269 -60.90 49.48 48.18
C THR A 269 -60.48 50.94 48.28
N SER A 270 -59.22 51.27 48.00
CA SER A 270 -58.73 52.65 47.93
C SER A 270 -59.49 53.47 46.88
N LYS A 271 -59.78 52.90 45.70
CA LYS A 271 -60.61 53.57 44.67
C LYS A 271 -62.00 53.97 45.18
N ARG A 272 -62.72 53.06 45.87
CA ARG A 272 -64.07 53.34 46.40
C ARG A 272 -64.08 54.42 47.49
N VAL A 273 -63.05 54.50 48.33
CA VAL A 273 -62.96 55.51 49.40
C VAL A 273 -62.75 56.91 48.81
N ILE A 274 -61.90 57.04 47.78
CA ILE A 274 -61.65 58.32 47.11
C ILE A 274 -62.91 58.83 46.40
N GLU A 275 -63.69 57.95 45.77
CA GLU A 275 -64.95 58.33 45.08
C GLU A 275 -66.04 58.84 46.05
N SER A 276 -66.02 58.40 47.31
CA SER A 276 -67.08 58.68 48.30
C SER A 276 -67.04 60.08 48.94
N ILE A 277 -65.88 60.74 48.98
CA ILE A 277 -65.71 62.04 49.67
C ILE A 277 -66.06 63.24 48.75
N SER A 278 -66.03 63.05 47.43
CA SER A 278 -66.11 64.14 46.46
C SER A 278 -67.52 64.65 46.11
N HIS A 279 -68.60 64.15 46.75
CA HIS A 279 -69.98 64.37 46.30
C HIS A 279 -70.99 64.87 47.36
N LEU A 280 -70.54 65.51 48.45
CA LEU A 280 -71.45 65.85 49.58
C LEU A 280 -72.21 67.19 49.45
N TYR A 281 -71.71 68.14 48.64
CA TYR A 281 -72.32 69.46 48.47
C TYR A 281 -72.33 69.89 47.00
N GLU A 282 -73.37 70.61 46.59
CA GLU A 282 -73.54 71.18 45.25
C GLU A 282 -73.88 72.67 45.33
N PHE A 283 -73.55 73.44 44.29
CA PHE A 283 -73.96 74.84 44.17
C PHE A 283 -75.32 74.92 43.48
N ASP A 284 -76.26 75.60 44.11
CA ASP A 284 -77.60 75.84 43.60
C ASP A 284 -77.83 77.35 43.37
N GLY A 285 -78.52 77.68 42.28
CA GLY A 285 -78.79 79.05 41.84
C GLY A 285 -78.16 79.41 40.49
N PRO A 286 -78.72 80.40 39.78
CA PRO A 286 -78.21 80.80 38.47
C PRO A 286 -76.92 81.63 38.59
N GLU A 287 -75.91 81.26 37.80
CA GLU A 287 -74.60 81.95 37.72
C GLU A 287 -74.67 83.26 36.91
N ALA A 288 -75.60 84.15 37.25
CA ALA A 288 -75.81 85.44 36.59
C ALA A 288 -75.64 86.62 37.57
N LEU A 289 -75.02 87.70 37.09
CA LEU A 289 -74.80 88.90 37.90
C LEU A 289 -76.13 89.50 38.39
N GLY A 290 -76.25 89.72 39.70
CA GLY A 290 -77.50 90.14 40.34
C GLY A 290 -78.33 89.00 40.95
N SER A 291 -77.94 87.74 40.72
CA SER A 291 -78.48 86.56 41.41
C SER A 291 -77.64 86.19 42.64
N TYR A 292 -78.13 85.26 43.46
CA TYR A 292 -77.37 84.66 44.55
C TYR A 292 -77.15 83.16 44.29
N LEU A 293 -75.95 82.69 44.59
CA LEU A 293 -75.59 81.27 44.62
C LEU A 293 -75.63 80.79 46.07
N ARG A 294 -76.17 79.60 46.30
CA ARG A 294 -76.19 78.95 47.62
C ARG A 294 -75.52 77.58 47.52
N ILE A 295 -74.81 77.19 48.57
CA ILE A 295 -74.34 75.81 48.72
C ILE A 295 -75.50 75.02 49.30
N GLN A 296 -75.88 73.91 48.66
CA GLN A 296 -76.91 73.02 49.17
C GLN A 296 -76.30 71.63 49.44
N PRO A 297 -76.59 71.02 50.60
CA PRO A 297 -76.22 69.63 50.84
C PRO A 297 -76.97 68.72 49.86
N TRP A 298 -76.23 67.79 49.22
CA TRP A 298 -76.79 66.88 48.23
C TRP A 298 -77.47 65.66 48.86
N SER A 299 -77.18 65.38 50.14
CA SER A 299 -77.85 64.32 50.92
C SER A 299 -78.12 64.75 52.37
N ASP A 300 -79.17 64.19 52.96
CA ASP A 300 -79.67 64.46 54.33
C ASP A 300 -78.65 64.12 55.46
N GLY A 301 -77.53 63.47 55.11
CA GLY A 301 -76.43 63.16 56.03
C GLY A 301 -75.26 64.15 55.99
N ALA A 302 -75.38 65.25 55.24
CA ALA A 302 -74.33 66.26 55.16
C ALA A 302 -74.37 67.21 56.38
N PRO A 303 -73.22 67.54 56.99
CA PRO A 303 -73.14 68.48 58.11
C PRO A 303 -73.88 69.80 57.82
N GLU A 304 -74.57 70.35 58.83
CA GLU A 304 -75.25 71.64 58.71
C GLU A 304 -74.25 72.74 58.29
N LEU A 305 -74.68 73.63 57.40
CA LEU A 305 -73.80 74.67 56.84
C LEU A 305 -73.27 75.64 57.91
N SER A 306 -73.97 75.78 59.03
CA SER A 306 -73.54 76.56 60.21
C SER A 306 -72.29 75.99 60.88
N GLU A 307 -72.02 74.68 60.76
CA GLU A 307 -70.83 74.03 61.30
C GLU A 307 -69.67 74.02 60.29
N CYS A 308 -69.93 74.45 59.05
CA CYS A 308 -68.96 74.42 57.97
C CYS A 308 -68.21 75.75 57.87
N SER A 309 -66.88 75.70 57.72
CA SER A 309 -66.09 76.87 57.32
C SER A 309 -66.17 77.02 55.80
N ILE A 310 -67.06 77.90 55.35
CA ILE A 310 -67.29 78.17 53.94
C ILE A 310 -66.41 79.35 53.52
N GLN A 311 -65.69 79.18 52.41
CA GLN A 311 -64.88 80.24 51.83
C GLN A 311 -65.14 80.32 50.33
N TRP A 312 -65.61 81.49 49.88
CA TRP A 312 -65.82 81.74 48.46
C TRP A 312 -64.52 82.20 47.80
N TYR A 313 -64.32 81.69 46.59
CA TYR A 313 -63.23 82.09 45.73
C TYR A 313 -63.79 82.52 44.38
N ARG A 314 -63.21 83.57 43.81
CA ARG A 314 -63.38 83.89 42.40
C ARG A 314 -62.23 83.33 41.60
N LEU A 315 -62.48 83.00 40.35
CA LEU A 315 -61.40 82.64 39.42
C LEU A 315 -60.79 83.92 38.86
N ALA A 316 -59.47 84.02 38.95
CA ALA A 316 -58.73 85.09 38.29
C ALA A 316 -58.85 84.95 36.75
N PRO A 317 -59.00 86.05 36.00
CA PRO A 317 -59.26 86.01 34.56
C PRO A 317 -58.15 85.36 33.73
N GLU A 318 -56.92 85.26 34.24
CA GLU A 318 -55.74 84.87 33.46
C GLU A 318 -54.94 83.67 34.00
N GLY A 319 -55.56 82.77 34.77
CA GLY A 319 -54.79 81.57 35.13
C GLY A 319 -55.38 80.57 36.11
N GLY A 320 -56.71 80.45 36.22
CA GLY A 320 -57.35 79.39 37.03
C GLY A 320 -57.01 79.41 38.53
N LYS A 321 -56.25 80.42 38.98
CA LYS A 321 -55.93 80.64 40.39
C LYS A 321 -57.19 81.17 41.06
N LYS A 322 -57.52 80.56 42.20
CA LYS A 322 -58.66 80.90 43.03
C LYS A 322 -58.26 82.07 43.94
N GLU A 323 -58.84 83.23 43.70
CA GLU A 323 -58.67 84.44 44.53
C GLU A 323 -59.72 84.46 45.63
N LEU A 324 -59.28 84.69 46.87
CA LEU A 324 -60.14 84.65 48.04
C LEU A 324 -61.01 85.92 48.13
N ILE A 325 -62.32 85.74 48.32
CA ILE A 325 -63.24 86.85 48.56
C ILE A 325 -63.31 87.07 50.08
N SER A 326 -62.71 88.16 50.57
CA SER A 326 -62.61 88.41 52.01
C SER A 326 -63.88 89.07 52.56
N GLY A 327 -64.48 88.47 53.60
CA GLY A 327 -65.63 89.05 54.34
C GLY A 327 -67.02 88.53 53.94
N MET A 328 -67.12 87.46 53.15
CA MET A 328 -68.36 86.77 52.76
C MET A 328 -68.39 85.32 53.18
#